data_AF-A0A8C0Z2C5-F1
#
_entry.id   AF-A0A8C0Z2C5-F1
#
_cell.length_a   1.000
_cell.length_b   1.000
_cell.length_c   1.000
_cell.angle_alpha   90.00
_cell.angle_beta   90.00
_cell.angle_gamma   90.00
#
_symmetry.space_group_name_H-M   'P 1'
#
loop_
_entity.id
_entity.type
_entity.pdbx_description
1 polymer ?
#
loop_
_entity_poly.entity_id
_entity_poly.type
_entity_poly.pdbx_seq_one_letter_code
_entity_poly.pdbx_strand_id
1 'polypeptide(L)'
;MWDLIRGLQDHDPGMGIQYFSLMKLCRNSDRKQAAAKFYSFLVLKKQQAIELSQSAPYADIIATVGPIIIIARIGNLYTYRKT
;
A
#
# COMPACT_ATOMS: atom_id res chain seq x y z
N MET A 1 -11.19 -1.16 5.58
CA MET A 1 -10.62 -0.13 4.67
C MET A 1 -9.67 0.78 5.42
N TRP A 2 -10.13 1.45 6.48
CA TRP A 2 -9.27 2.23 7.39
C TRP A 2 -8.20 1.40 8.12
N ASP A 3 -8.43 0.11 8.37
CA ASP A 3 -7.43 -0.79 8.99
C ASP A 3 -6.21 -1.04 8.10
N LEU A 4 -6.40 -1.00 6.79
CA LEU A 4 -5.30 -1.14 5.84
C LEU A 4 -4.43 0.13 5.86
N ILE A 5 -5.06 1.31 5.87
CA ILE A 5 -4.38 2.61 5.96
C ILE A 5 -3.58 2.71 7.27
N ARG A 6 -4.15 2.26 8.40
CA ARG A 6 -3.41 2.18 9.67
C ARG A 6 -2.19 1.25 9.58
N GLY A 7 -2.34 0.09 8.94
CA GLY A 7 -1.22 -0.81 8.68
C GLY A 7 -0.13 -0.24 7.76
N LEU A 8 -0.47 0.71 6.86
CA LEU A 8 0.52 1.46 6.08
C LEU A 8 1.23 2.53 6.92
N GLN A 9 0.58 3.06 7.96
CA GLN A 9 1.02 4.24 8.69
C GLN A 9 1.86 3.91 9.94
N ASP A 10 1.71 2.71 10.50
CA ASP A 10 2.38 2.26 11.73
C ASP A 10 3.82 1.74 11.52
N HIS A 11 4.35 1.84 10.30
CA HIS A 11 5.63 1.24 9.93
C HIS A 11 6.70 2.32 9.68
N ASP A 12 7.76 2.26 10.48
CA ASP A 12 8.90 3.17 10.63
C ASP A 12 9.32 3.97 9.36
N PRO A 13 9.43 5.31 9.43
CA PRO A 13 9.79 6.18 8.30
C PRO A 13 11.27 6.10 7.86
N GLY A 14 12.10 5.29 8.51
CA GLY A 14 13.54 5.19 8.24
C GLY A 14 13.97 4.23 7.12
N MET A 15 13.08 3.37 6.61
CA MET A 15 13.52 2.22 5.81
C MET A 15 12.76 2.05 4.49
N GLY A 16 13.39 2.51 3.41
CA GLY A 16 13.18 2.00 2.04
C GLY A 16 11.80 2.24 1.42
N ILE A 17 11.71 1.96 0.12
CA ILE A 17 10.42 1.92 -0.58
C ILE A 17 9.56 0.85 0.10
N GLN A 18 8.46 1.29 0.71
CA GLN A 18 7.57 0.38 1.42
C GLN A 18 6.75 -0.43 0.42
N TYR A 19 6.87 -1.76 0.50
CA TYR A 19 6.16 -2.69 -0.37
C TYR A 19 5.37 -3.71 0.45
N PHE A 20 4.21 -4.10 -0.06
CA PHE A 20 3.28 -5.01 0.60
C PHE A 20 2.98 -6.19 -0.32
N SER A 21 3.16 -7.39 0.20
CA SER A 21 2.80 -8.64 -0.47
C SER A 21 1.35 -9.00 -0.17
N LEU A 22 0.55 -9.20 -1.21
CA LEU A 22 -0.85 -9.62 -1.06
C LEU A 22 -0.93 -11.01 -0.41
N MET A 23 -0.06 -11.95 -0.81
CA MET A 23 -0.02 -13.28 -0.20
C MET A 23 0.27 -13.22 1.29
N LYS A 24 1.22 -12.38 1.74
CA LYS A 24 1.50 -12.18 3.18
C LYS A 24 0.29 -11.60 3.91
N LEU A 25 -0.39 -10.61 3.32
CA LEU A 25 -1.58 -10.00 3.90
C LEU A 25 -2.77 -10.96 4.01
N CYS A 26 -2.86 -11.97 3.14
CA CYS A 26 -3.94 -12.94 3.09
C CYS A 26 -3.64 -14.25 3.85
N ARG A 27 -2.44 -14.43 4.42
CA ARG A 27 -1.98 -15.71 5.02
C ARG A 27 -2.93 -16.32 6.05
N ASN A 28 -3.65 -15.49 6.80
CA ASN A 28 -4.61 -15.91 7.83
C ASN A 28 -6.04 -15.42 7.54
N SER A 29 -6.37 -15.20 6.27
CA SER A 29 -7.67 -14.67 5.86
C SER A 29 -8.55 -15.73 5.23
N ASP A 30 -9.84 -15.68 5.54
CA ASP A 30 -10.83 -16.47 4.79
C ASP A 30 -10.97 -15.95 3.36
N ARG A 31 -11.68 -16.69 2.49
CA ARG A 31 -11.84 -16.33 1.07
C ARG A 31 -12.53 -14.98 0.89
N LYS A 32 -13.47 -14.62 1.76
CA LYS A 32 -14.20 -13.34 1.70
C LYS A 32 -13.28 -12.18 2.07
N GLN A 33 -12.48 -12.34 3.12
CA GLN A 33 -11.48 -11.36 3.55
C GLN A 33 -10.39 -11.18 2.50
N ALA A 34 -9.89 -12.26 1.90
CA ALA A 34 -8.90 -12.20 0.83
C ALA A 34 -9.44 -11.46 -0.41
N ALA A 35 -10.68 -11.75 -0.83
CA ALA A 35 -11.34 -11.05 -1.93
C ALA A 35 -11.54 -9.55 -1.63
N ALA A 36 -11.96 -9.20 -0.40
CA ALA A 36 -12.12 -7.81 0.01
C ALA A 36 -10.79 -7.03 0.05
N LYS A 37 -9.71 -7.67 0.50
CA LYS A 37 -8.35 -7.10 0.48
C LYS A 37 -7.87 -6.88 -0.96
N PHE A 38 -8.05 -7.88 -1.83
CA PHE A 38 -7.71 -7.76 -3.24
C PHE A 38 -8.50 -6.64 -3.93
N TYR A 39 -9.80 -6.54 -3.68
CA TYR A 39 -10.62 -5.45 -4.21
C TYR A 39 -10.15 -4.07 -3.70
N SER A 40 -9.74 -3.98 -2.43
CA SER A 40 -9.17 -2.75 -1.87
C SER A 40 -7.91 -2.31 -2.63
N PHE A 41 -7.05 -3.27 -3.02
CA PHE A 41 -5.86 -2.97 -3.84
C PHE A 41 -6.23 -2.40 -5.20
N LEU A 42 -7.27 -2.96 -5.85
CA LEU A 42 -7.76 -2.46 -7.14
C LEU A 42 -8.31 -1.02 -7.04
N VAL A 43 -9.05 -0.72 -5.97
CA VAL A 43 -9.56 0.64 -5.70
C VAL A 43 -8.39 1.61 -5.49
N LEU A 44 -7.40 1.24 -4.67
CA LEU A 44 -6.24 2.08 -4.38
C LEU A 44 -5.36 2.31 -5.62
N LYS A 45 -5.21 1.30 -6.49
CA LYS A 45 -4.52 1.46 -7.78
C LYS A 45 -5.29 2.40 -8.71
N LYS A 46 -6.62 2.27 -8.78
CA LYS A 46 -7.48 3.20 -9.54
C LYS A 46 -7.34 4.64 -9.04
N GLN A 47 -7.17 4.83 -7.73
CA GLN A 47 -6.93 6.13 -7.11
C GLN A 47 -5.46 6.59 -7.19
N GLN A 48 -4.58 5.84 -7.85
CA GLN A 48 -3.15 6.12 -7.98
C GLN A 48 -2.41 6.27 -6.63
N ALA A 49 -2.99 5.71 -5.56
CA ALA A 49 -2.39 5.72 -4.22
C ALA A 49 -1.28 4.66 -4.11
N ILE A 50 -1.39 3.57 -4.85
CA ILE A 50 -0.41 2.48 -4.90
C ILE A 50 -0.13 2.04 -6.33
N GLU A 51 1.05 1.50 -6.55
CA GLU A 51 1.45 0.78 -7.75
C GLU A 51 1.39 -0.72 -7.46
N LEU A 52 0.84 -1.51 -8.40
CA LEU A 52 0.73 -2.97 -8.28
C LEU A 52 1.61 -3.62 -9.32
N SER A 53 2.38 -4.63 -8.92
CA SER A 53 3.23 -5.43 -9.82
C SER A 53 3.01 -6.93 -9.56
N GLN A 54 3.04 -7.69 -10.64
CA GLN A 54 2.96 -9.15 -10.63
C GLN A 54 3.96 -9.69 -11.65
N SER A 55 4.88 -10.55 -11.21
CA SER A 55 6.00 -11.01 -12.05
C SER A 55 5.63 -12.11 -13.04
N ALA A 56 4.60 -12.90 -12.75
CA ALA A 56 4.09 -13.99 -13.58
C ALA A 56 2.61 -14.26 -13.25
N PRO A 57 1.85 -14.96 -14.12
CA PRO A 57 0.46 -15.33 -13.81
C PRO A 57 0.34 -16.05 -12.47
N TYR A 58 -0.60 -15.60 -11.63
CA TYR A 58 -0.85 -16.12 -10.26
C TYR A 58 0.33 -16.01 -9.28
N ALA A 59 1.43 -15.34 -9.67
CA ALA A 59 2.47 -14.96 -8.73
C ALA A 59 1.93 -13.93 -7.73
N ASP A 60 2.67 -13.73 -6.65
CA ASP A 60 2.33 -12.74 -5.63
C ASP A 60 2.17 -11.34 -6.24
N ILE A 61 1.24 -10.58 -5.68
CA ILE A 61 0.97 -9.21 -6.10
C ILE A 61 1.64 -8.30 -5.08
N ILE A 62 2.60 -7.51 -5.56
CA ILE A 62 3.36 -6.57 -4.74
C ILE A 62 2.78 -5.17 -4.95
N ALA A 63 2.35 -4.56 -3.86
CA ALA A 63 1.90 -3.17 -3.82
C ALA A 63 3.03 -2.27 -3.31
N THR A 64 3.41 -1.25 -4.08
CA THR A 64 4.35 -0.20 -3.66
C THR A 64 3.62 1.13 -3.50
N VAL A 65 4.11 1.98 -2.61
CA VAL A 65 3.55 3.32 -2.39
C VAL A 65 3.60 4.13 -3.69
N GLY A 66 2.46 4.66 -4.13
CA GLY A 66 2.33 5.39 -5.39
C GLY A 66 2.83 6.84 -5.31
N PRO A 67 3.02 7.51 -6.46
CA PRO A 67 3.52 8.87 -6.52
C PRO A 67 2.67 9.86 -5.75
N ILE A 68 1.33 9.68 -5.68
CA ILE A 68 0.44 10.59 -4.95
C ILE A 68 0.75 10.59 -3.45
N ILE A 69 0.98 9.43 -2.84
CA ILE A 69 1.35 9.35 -1.42
C ILE A 69 2.74 9.94 -1.22
N ILE A 70 3.67 9.71 -2.16
CA ILE A 70 5.02 10.31 -2.11
C ILE A 70 4.93 11.84 -2.21
N ILE A 71 4.15 12.38 -3.14
CA ILE A 71 3.94 13.83 -3.32
C ILE A 71 3.26 14.43 -2.09
N ALA A 72 2.23 13.78 -1.54
CA ALA A 72 1.59 14.23 -0.30
C ALA A 72 2.54 14.17 0.90
N ARG A 73 3.42 13.15 1.00
CA ARG A 73 4.47 13.08 2.03
C ARG A 73 5.52 14.16 1.86
N ILE A 74 5.97 14.40 0.63
CA ILE A 74 6.94 15.46 0.30
C ILE A 74 6.34 16.84 0.63
N GLY A 75 5.08 17.09 0.25
CA GLY A 75 4.36 18.32 0.61
C GLY A 75 4.30 18.55 2.13
N ASN A 76 4.05 17.50 2.91
CA ASN A 76 4.06 17.57 4.39
C ASN A 76 5.47 17.71 4.99
N LEU A 77 6.50 17.16 4.35
CA LEU A 77 7.91 17.35 4.77
C LEU A 77 8.40 18.78 4.50
N TYR A 78 7.92 19.43 3.44
CA TYR A 78 8.23 20.84 3.18
C TYR A 78 7.50 21.80 4.13
N THR A 79 6.28 21.48 4.55
CA THR A 79 5.58 22.28 5.56
C THR A 79 6.16 22.10 6.97
N TYR A 80 6.72 20.93 7.30
CA TYR A 80 7.38 20.69 8.60
C TYR A 80 8.81 21.26 8.69
N ARG A 81 9.48 21.52 7.55
CA ARG A 81 10.82 22.14 7.52
C ARG A 81 10.82 23.66 7.56
N LYS A 82 9.66 24.32 7.61
CA LYS A 82 9.55 25.80 7.58
C LYS A 82 8.86 26.40 8.82
N THR A 83 8.79 25.65 9.91
CA THR A 83 8.44 26.12 11.26
C THR A 83 9.60 25.85 12.19
#